data_AF-K0VJ22-F1
#
_entry.id   AF-K0VJ22-F1
#
_cell.length_a   1.000
_cell.length_b   1.000
_cell.length_c   1.000
_cell.angle_alpha   90.00
_cell.angle_beta   90.00
_cell.angle_gamma   90.00
#
_symmetry.space_group_name_H-M   'P 1'
#
loop_
_entity.id
_entity.type
_entity.pdbx_description
1 polymer ?
#
loop_
_entity_poly.entity_id
_entity_poly.type
_entity_poly.pdbx_seq_one_letter_code
_entity_poly.pdbx_strand_id
1 'polypeptide(L)'
;MLNKLPSSISALLDARADGHSLPAGLYTREDVFEADIDVFFHKHWICVGLDCDVPEPGDATVIDIGKTSLILLRDDDGEIRVLHNVCRHRGSRLLDPGKTIVSKLVCPYHTWTYELTGELSYAPHMGKDFDKDCRG
;
A
#
# COMPACT_ATOMS: atom_id res chain seq x y z
N MET A 1 -13.62 8.67 -18.27
CA MET A 1 -12.55 8.84 -17.26
C MET A 1 -11.19 9.20 -17.85
N LEU A 2 -10.91 8.91 -19.13
CA LEU A 2 -9.61 9.22 -19.77
C LEU A 2 -9.42 10.72 -20.14
N ASN A 3 -10.50 11.51 -20.21
CA ASN A 3 -10.46 12.91 -20.67
C ASN A 3 -9.87 13.92 -19.66
N LYS A 4 -9.15 13.45 -18.62
CA LYS A 4 -8.49 14.29 -17.61
C LYS A 4 -6.99 13.99 -17.46
N LEU A 5 -6.41 13.19 -18.36
CA LEU A 5 -4.97 12.98 -18.37
C LEU A 5 -4.27 14.23 -18.93
N PRO A 6 -3.06 14.57 -18.45
CA PRO A 6 -2.29 15.68 -18.98
C PRO A 6 -2.14 15.55 -20.50
N SER A 7 -2.14 16.69 -21.19
CA SER A 7 -2.14 16.79 -22.66
C SER A 7 -0.98 16.02 -23.33
N SER A 8 0.09 15.73 -22.58
CA SER A 8 1.29 15.03 -23.06
C SER A 8 1.08 13.54 -23.38
N ILE A 9 0.05 12.89 -22.82
CA ILE A 9 -0.21 11.45 -22.98
C ILE A 9 -1.36 11.19 -23.95
N SER A 10 -2.34 12.10 -24.03
CA SER A 10 -3.52 11.92 -24.91
C SER A 10 -3.13 11.63 -26.36
N ALA A 11 -2.18 12.39 -26.91
CA ALA A 11 -1.71 12.18 -28.28
C ALA A 11 -1.07 10.79 -28.51
N LEU A 12 -0.43 10.21 -27.49
CA LEU A 12 0.11 8.84 -27.59
C LEU A 12 -1.00 7.79 -27.57
N LEU A 13 -2.04 8.00 -26.77
CA LEU A 13 -3.21 7.12 -26.73
C LEU A 13 -3.97 7.17 -28.06
N ASP A 14 -4.15 8.36 -28.63
CA ASP A 14 -4.82 8.58 -29.90
C ASP A 14 -4.05 7.99 -31.09
N ALA A 15 -2.73 7.87 -30.97
CA ALA A 15 -1.86 7.26 -31.98
C ALA A 15 -1.88 5.72 -31.97
N ARG A 16 -2.66 5.07 -31.09
CA ARG A 16 -2.81 3.61 -31.06
C ARG A 16 -3.43 3.12 -32.37
N ALA A 17 -2.72 2.23 -33.07
CA ALA A 17 -3.23 1.53 -34.24
C ALA A 17 -3.72 0.12 -33.88
N ASP A 18 -4.91 -0.25 -34.35
CA ASP A 18 -5.43 -1.60 -34.12
C ASP A 18 -4.56 -2.66 -34.81
N GLY A 19 -4.46 -3.84 -34.19
CA GLY A 19 -3.61 -4.93 -34.64
C GLY A 19 -2.10 -4.72 -34.46
N HIS A 20 -1.68 -3.61 -33.83
CA HIS A 20 -0.28 -3.30 -33.53
C HIS A 20 -0.03 -3.24 -32.02
N SER A 21 1.24 -3.28 -31.63
CA SER A 21 1.65 -2.93 -30.27
C SER A 21 1.37 -1.45 -29.98
N LEU A 22 1.39 -1.06 -28.70
CA LEU A 22 1.23 0.35 -28.34
C LEU A 22 2.43 1.18 -28.84
N PRO A 23 2.24 2.49 -29.06
CA PRO A 23 3.35 3.41 -29.30
C PRO A 23 4.42 3.31 -28.22
N ALA A 24 5.69 3.32 -28.61
CA ALA A 24 6.84 3.10 -27.71
C ALA A 24 6.82 4.00 -26.47
N GLY A 25 6.39 5.25 -26.62
CA GLY A 25 6.29 6.22 -25.53
C GLY A 25 5.36 5.78 -24.39
N LEU A 26 4.38 4.90 -24.64
CA LEU A 26 3.52 4.36 -23.59
C LEU A 26 4.22 3.32 -22.70
N TYR A 27 5.39 2.80 -23.11
CA TYR A 27 6.17 1.86 -22.32
C TYR A 27 7.37 2.50 -21.62
N THR A 28 7.86 3.64 -22.13
CA THR A 28 9.19 4.15 -21.76
C THR A 28 9.17 5.54 -21.13
N ARG A 29 8.06 6.28 -21.20
CA ARG A 29 8.00 7.64 -20.66
C ARG A 29 7.56 7.63 -19.20
N GLU A 30 8.28 8.38 -18.38
CA GLU A 30 7.98 8.54 -16.96
C GLU A 30 6.59 9.13 -16.71
N ASP A 31 6.17 10.12 -17.50
CA ASP A 31 4.86 10.74 -17.32
C ASP A 31 3.70 9.78 -17.63
N VAL A 32 3.92 8.79 -18.50
CA VAL A 32 2.96 7.70 -18.73
C VAL A 32 2.94 6.73 -17.56
N PHE A 33 4.11 6.34 -17.04
CA PHE A 33 4.18 5.45 -15.87
C PHE A 33 3.46 6.05 -14.65
N GLU A 34 3.70 7.32 -14.33
CA GLU A 34 3.00 7.99 -13.22
C GLU A 34 1.49 8.07 -13.47
N ALA A 35 1.05 8.27 -14.73
CA ALA A 35 -0.36 8.20 -15.08
C ALA A 35 -0.95 6.79 -14.91
N ASP A 36 -0.21 5.73 -15.23
CA ASP A 36 -0.65 4.35 -15.01
C ASP A 36 -0.80 4.05 -13.52
N ILE A 37 0.15 4.49 -12.69
CA ILE A 37 0.06 4.39 -11.22
C ILE A 37 -1.22 5.07 -10.70
N ASP A 38 -1.49 6.29 -11.14
CA ASP A 38 -2.64 7.08 -10.68
C ASP A 38 -4.00 6.62 -11.21
N VAL A 39 -4.05 6.07 -12.41
CA VAL A 39 -5.30 5.63 -13.05
C VAL A 39 -5.61 4.18 -12.72
N PHE A 40 -4.62 3.30 -12.73
CA PHE A 40 -4.85 1.86 -12.54
C PHE A 40 -4.58 1.47 -11.09
N PHE A 41 -3.35 1.64 -10.61
CA PHE A 41 -2.91 1.05 -9.34
C PHE A 41 -3.54 1.73 -8.11
N HIS A 42 -3.90 3.01 -8.19
CA HIS A 42 -4.56 3.73 -7.09
C HIS A 42 -6.09 3.71 -7.13
N LYS A 43 -6.72 3.19 -8.21
CA LYS A 43 -8.19 3.30 -8.40
C LYS A 43 -8.89 1.99 -8.73
N HIS A 44 -8.14 0.91 -8.93
CA HIS A 44 -8.70 -0.40 -9.26
C HIS A 44 -8.31 -1.43 -8.20
N TRP A 45 -9.08 -2.52 -8.13
CA TRP A 45 -8.74 -3.67 -7.32
C TRP A 45 -7.50 -4.36 -7.87
N ILE A 46 -6.48 -4.51 -7.02
CA ILE A 46 -5.23 -5.20 -7.34
C ILE A 46 -5.17 -6.49 -6.52
N CYS A 47 -4.93 -7.62 -7.18
CA CYS A 47 -4.67 -8.88 -6.51
C CYS A 47 -3.26 -8.83 -5.90
N VAL A 48 -3.15 -8.89 -4.57
CA VAL A 48 -1.88 -8.75 -3.85
C VAL A 48 -1.37 -10.07 -3.27
N GLY A 49 -2.23 -11.07 -3.09
CA GLY A 49 -1.84 -12.36 -2.53
C GLY A 49 -3.02 -13.32 -2.45
N LEU A 50 -2.76 -14.51 -1.95
CA LEU A 50 -3.72 -15.58 -1.71
C LEU A 50 -3.84 -15.87 -0.20
N ASP A 51 -4.93 -16.51 0.18
CA ASP A 51 -5.18 -16.91 1.58
C ASP A 51 -4.02 -17.75 2.18
N CYS A 52 -3.41 -18.62 1.35
CA CYS A 52 -2.28 -19.45 1.75
C CYS A 52 -0.94 -18.69 1.89
N ASP A 53 -0.87 -17.41 1.54
CA ASP A 53 0.32 -16.62 1.76
C ASP A 53 0.52 -16.24 3.23
N VAL A 54 -0.59 -16.19 3.99
CA VAL A 54 -0.69 -15.90 5.44
C VAL A 54 -1.62 -16.93 6.10
N PRO A 55 -1.22 -18.21 6.18
CA PRO A 55 -2.11 -19.29 6.61
C PRO A 55 -2.54 -19.18 8.07
N GLU A 56 -1.66 -18.72 8.97
CA GLU A 56 -1.91 -18.72 10.41
C GLU A 56 -2.03 -17.29 10.98
N PRO A 57 -2.77 -17.09 12.08
CA PRO A 57 -2.78 -15.81 12.80
C PRO A 57 -1.37 -15.31 13.12
N GLY A 58 -1.13 -14.03 12.84
CA GLY A 58 0.18 -13.38 13.02
C GLY A 58 1.12 -13.52 11.83
N ASP A 59 0.83 -14.37 10.84
CA ASP A 59 1.58 -14.38 9.59
C ASP A 59 1.37 -13.05 8.87
N ALA A 60 2.48 -12.44 8.44
CA ALA A 60 2.48 -11.16 7.73
C ALA A 60 3.52 -11.15 6.62
N THR A 61 3.24 -10.39 5.57
CA THR A 61 4.20 -10.11 4.51
C THR A 61 4.03 -8.70 3.96
N VAL A 62 5.16 -8.09 3.57
CA VAL A 62 5.18 -6.76 2.98
C VAL A 62 5.09 -6.85 1.46
N ILE A 63 4.22 -6.03 0.88
CA ILE A 63 3.96 -5.94 -0.55
C ILE A 63 4.06 -4.48 -0.98
N ASP A 64 4.85 -4.22 -2.02
CA ASP A 64 5.01 -2.88 -2.57
C ASP A 64 4.28 -2.75 -3.92
N ILE A 65 3.46 -1.72 -4.07
CA ILE A 65 2.81 -1.32 -5.32
C ILE A 65 3.28 0.10 -5.65
N GLY A 66 4.20 0.21 -6.60
CA GLY A 66 4.86 1.47 -6.91
C GLY A 66 5.57 2.02 -5.66
N LYS A 67 5.15 3.19 -5.18
CA LYS A 67 5.71 3.85 -3.98
C LYS A 67 4.96 3.48 -2.68
N THR A 68 3.85 2.74 -2.80
CA THR A 68 2.98 2.36 -1.68
C THR A 68 3.42 1.02 -1.11
N SER A 69 3.75 0.97 0.18
CA SER A 69 4.06 -0.27 0.89
C SER A 69 2.90 -0.69 1.76
N LEU A 70 2.55 -1.97 1.69
CA LEU A 70 1.40 -2.59 2.33
C LEU A 70 1.87 -3.78 3.17
N ILE A 71 1.13 -4.07 4.24
CA ILE A 71 1.27 -5.28 5.05
C ILE A 71 0.03 -6.12 4.79
N LEU A 72 0.20 -7.28 4.16
CA LEU A 72 -0.80 -8.34 4.12
C LEU A 72 -0.59 -9.24 5.34
N LEU A 73 -1.62 -9.45 6.15
CA LEU A 73 -1.51 -10.27 7.35
C LEU A 73 -2.81 -11.03 7.65
N ARG A 74 -2.73 -12.03 8.53
CA ARG A 74 -3.89 -12.62 9.21
C ARG A 74 -3.89 -12.19 10.68
N ASP A 75 -5.03 -11.69 11.16
CA ASP A 75 -5.16 -11.28 12.56
C ASP A 75 -5.49 -12.44 13.51
N ASP A 76 -5.60 -12.14 14.80
CA ASP A 76 -5.88 -13.12 15.86
C ASP A 76 -7.29 -13.74 15.76
N ASP A 77 -8.23 -13.08 15.07
CA ASP A 77 -9.57 -13.60 14.80
C ASP A 77 -9.61 -14.47 13.52
N GLY A 78 -8.48 -14.57 12.81
CA GLY A 78 -8.32 -15.33 11.56
C GLY A 78 -8.68 -14.54 10.29
N GLU A 79 -8.96 -13.25 10.40
CA GLU A 79 -9.33 -12.39 9.28
C GLU A 79 -8.10 -11.88 8.53
N ILE A 80 -8.17 -11.90 7.19
CA ILE A 80 -7.11 -11.33 6.34
C ILE A 80 -7.27 -9.82 6.26
N ARG A 81 -6.17 -9.10 6.49
CA ARG A 81 -6.12 -7.64 6.46
C ARG A 81 -4.99 -7.14 5.59
N VAL A 82 -5.20 -5.95 5.03
CA VAL A 82 -4.16 -5.19 4.34
C VAL A 82 -4.08 -3.80 4.96
N LEU A 83 -2.90 -3.44 5.47
CA LEU A 83 -2.64 -2.15 6.12
C LEU A 83 -1.52 -1.41 5.38
N HIS A 84 -1.50 -0.08 5.42
CA HIS A 84 -0.31 0.65 4.96
C HIS A 84 0.86 0.37 5.90
N ASN A 85 2.02 0.01 5.35
CA ASN A 85 3.26 -0.21 6.09
C ASN A 85 3.91 1.13 6.47
N VAL A 86 3.23 1.92 7.30
CA VAL A 86 3.65 3.26 7.70
C VAL A 86 3.12 3.59 9.08
N CYS A 87 4.02 3.96 9.99
CA CYS A 87 3.65 4.41 11.32
C CYS A 87 2.99 5.80 11.27
N ARG A 88 1.82 5.94 11.91
CA ARG A 88 1.06 7.21 11.98
C ARG A 88 1.78 8.32 12.77
N HIS A 89 2.83 8.00 13.52
CA HIS A 89 3.62 8.99 14.25
C HIS A 89 4.47 9.85 13.30
N ARG A 90 5.44 9.23 12.62
CA ARG A 90 6.46 9.94 11.82
C ARG A 90 6.86 9.19 10.53
N GLY A 91 6.00 8.29 10.05
CA GLY A 91 6.17 7.69 8.73
C GLY A 91 7.18 6.53 8.62
N SER A 92 7.72 6.03 9.73
CA SER A 92 8.62 4.87 9.72
C SER A 92 7.91 3.61 9.23
N ARG A 93 8.61 2.72 8.50
CA ARG A 93 8.11 1.37 8.17
C ARG A 93 7.91 0.57 9.46
N LEU A 94 6.82 -0.20 9.51
CA LEU A 94 6.51 -1.07 10.65
C LEU A 94 7.19 -2.44 10.50
N LEU A 95 7.22 -2.97 9.27
CA LEU A 95 7.86 -4.23 8.93
C LEU A 95 8.84 -4.05 7.78
N ASP A 96 9.92 -4.82 7.80
CA ASP A 96 10.86 -4.96 6.68
C ASP A 96 10.26 -5.84 5.56
N PRO A 97 10.77 -5.73 4.31
CA PRO A 97 10.35 -6.60 3.21
C PRO A 97 10.52 -8.09 3.53
N GLY A 98 9.55 -8.90 3.07
CA GLY A 98 9.56 -10.36 3.22
C GLY A 98 8.41 -10.91 4.05
N LYS A 99 8.45 -12.21 4.35
CA LYS A 99 7.50 -12.89 5.25
C LYS A 99 8.02 -12.85 6.68
N THR A 100 7.12 -12.66 7.64
CA THR A 100 7.43 -12.63 9.07
C THR A 100 6.23 -13.07 9.89
N ILE A 101 6.45 -13.31 11.18
CA ILE A 101 5.40 -13.65 12.16
C ILE A 101 5.42 -12.60 13.26
N VAL A 102 4.27 -12.02 13.55
CA VAL A 102 4.12 -10.93 14.52
C VAL A 102 2.92 -11.14 15.41
N SER A 103 3.03 -10.75 16.69
CA SER A 103 1.89 -10.68 17.60
C SER A 103 1.28 -9.28 17.67
N LYS A 104 2.05 -8.24 17.32
CA LYS A 104 1.65 -6.83 17.20
C LYS A 104 2.55 -6.17 16.17
N LEU A 105 2.10 -5.06 15.60
CA LEU A 105 2.93 -4.21 14.75
C LEU A 105 3.61 -3.16 15.64
N VAL A 106 4.88 -3.36 15.98
CA VAL A 106 5.63 -2.43 16.84
C VAL A 106 6.51 -1.55 15.97
N CYS A 107 6.30 -0.24 16.01
CA CYS A 107 7.13 0.69 15.26
C CYS A 107 8.56 0.69 15.80
N PRO A 108 9.59 0.45 14.94
CA PRO A 108 10.98 0.39 15.37
C PRO A 108 11.53 1.75 15.81
N TYR A 109 10.84 2.86 15.48
CA TYR A 109 11.33 4.19 15.78
C TYR A 109 11.01 4.64 17.22
N HIS A 110 9.75 4.56 17.64
CA HIS A 110 9.30 5.07 18.95
C HIS A 110 8.28 4.16 19.63
N THR A 111 8.28 2.88 19.29
CA THR A 111 7.48 1.82 19.94
C THR A 111 5.98 2.04 19.99
N TRP A 112 5.45 2.91 19.12
CA TRP A 112 4.00 2.92 18.84
C TRP A 112 3.60 1.52 18.38
N THR A 113 2.66 0.92 19.09
CA THR A 113 2.26 -0.46 18.90
C THR A 113 0.83 -0.50 18.43
N TYR A 114 0.62 -1.22 17.34
CA TYR A 114 -0.68 -1.43 16.74
C TYR A 114 -1.10 -2.88 16.88
N GLU A 115 -2.39 -3.06 17.07
CA GLU A 115 -3.08 -4.32 16.86
C GLU A 115 -2.94 -4.78 15.41
N LEU A 116 -3.08 -6.09 15.15
CA LEU A 116 -3.10 -6.60 13.77
C LEU A 116 -4.28 -6.07 12.97
N THR A 117 -5.32 -5.56 13.65
CA THR A 117 -6.45 -4.82 13.06
C THR A 117 -6.08 -3.41 12.58
N GLY A 118 -4.89 -2.89 12.94
CA GLY A 118 -4.42 -1.53 12.67
C GLY A 118 -4.78 -0.48 13.73
N GLU A 119 -5.51 -0.88 14.77
CA GLU A 119 -5.82 -0.03 15.93
C GLU A 119 -4.54 0.30 16.72
N LEU A 120 -4.39 1.55 17.18
CA LEU A 120 -3.24 1.96 17.97
C LEU A 120 -3.47 1.65 19.45
N SER A 121 -2.94 0.54 19.95
CA SER A 121 -3.12 0.14 21.34
C SER A 121 -2.18 0.92 22.29
N TYR A 122 -0.95 1.21 21.86
CA TYR A 122 0.04 1.89 22.69
C TYR A 122 0.82 2.98 21.95
N ALA A 123 0.87 4.18 22.56
CA ALA A 123 1.58 5.35 22.07
C ALA A 123 2.14 6.16 23.27
N PRO A 124 3.40 5.96 23.66
CA PRO A 124 3.95 6.60 24.84
C PRO A 124 4.16 8.10 24.64
N HIS A 125 4.06 8.87 25.73
CA HIS A 125 4.43 10.30 25.80
C HIS A 125 3.72 11.27 24.84
N MET A 126 2.48 10.96 24.43
CA MET A 126 1.73 11.82 23.49
C MET A 126 0.95 12.98 24.13
N GLY A 127 0.84 13.01 25.46
CA GLY A 127 0.02 14.00 26.17
C GLY A 127 -1.41 13.56 26.40
N LYS A 128 -2.18 14.39 27.12
CA LYS A 128 -3.55 14.05 27.56
C LYS A 128 -4.60 14.17 26.45
N ASP A 129 -4.36 15.08 25.52
CA ASP A 129 -5.30 15.40 24.44
C ASP A 129 -5.03 14.59 23.17
N PHE A 130 -4.18 13.57 23.26
CA PHE A 130 -3.87 12.71 22.13
C PHE A 130 -5.00 11.73 21.85
N ASP A 131 -5.62 11.87 20.69
CA ASP A 131 -6.61 10.95 20.17
C ASP A 131 -5.94 9.79 19.42
N LYS A 132 -6.06 8.57 19.97
CA LYS A 132 -5.52 7.35 19.36
C LYS A 132 -6.33 6.89 18.13
N ASP A 133 -7.59 7.29 18.05
CA ASP A 133 -8.52 6.90 16.99
C ASP A 133 -8.35 7.75 15.73
N CYS A 134 -7.63 8.87 15.81
CA CYS A 134 -7.25 9.66 14.66
C CYS A 134 -6.37 8.85 13.69
N ARG A 135 -6.86 8.64 12.46
CA ARG A 135 -6.18 7.87 11.40
C ARG A 135 -5.58 8.75 10.29
N GLY A 136 -5.65 10.07 10.45
CA GLY A 136 -5.34 11.07 9.41
C GLY A 136 -6.56 11.91 9.10
#